data_AF-A0A2M6W0C1-F1
#
_entry.id   AF-A0A2M6W0C1-F1
#
_cell.length_a   1.000
_cell.length_b   1.000
_cell.length_c   1.000
_cell.angle_alpha   90.00
_cell.angle_beta   90.00
_cell.angle_gamma   90.00
#
_symmetry.space_group_name_H-M   'P 1'
#
loop_
_entity.id
_entity.type
_entity.pdbx_description
1 polymer ?
#
loop_
_entity_poly.entity_id
_entity_poly.type
_entity_poly.pdbx_seq_one_letter_code
_entity_poly.pdbx_strand_id
1 'polypeptide(L)'
;TLIGATTRYNLISSPLRDRFGVTFRLNFYNNEELAQIVKRAAAILSIKIDDQATVEIASRSRATPRIANRILKRVRDYSQVKGDGNISHELTKQALNMMAID
;
A
#
# COMPACT_ATOMS: atom_id res chain seq x y z
N THR A 1 -12.07 23.71 -10.25
CA THR A 1 -11.78 23.19 -8.89
C THR A 1 -10.29 23.11 -8.71
N LEU A 2 -9.73 23.82 -7.72
CA LEU A 2 -8.29 23.78 -7.38
C LEU A 2 -8.08 22.86 -6.17
N ILE A 3 -7.08 21.98 -6.24
CA ILE A 3 -6.71 21.06 -5.16
C ILE A 3 -5.23 21.28 -4.83
N GLY A 4 -4.94 21.53 -3.56
CA GLY A 4 -3.57 21.60 -3.04
C GLY A 4 -3.27 20.38 -2.17
N ALA A 5 -2.04 19.84 -2.27
CA ALA A 5 -1.56 18.78 -1.39
C ALA A 5 -0.19 19.18 -0.83
N THR A 6 -0.08 19.25 0.49
CA THR A 6 1.18 19.56 1.19
C THR A 6 1.31 18.72 2.45
N THR A 7 2.54 18.35 2.79
CA THR A 7 2.88 17.76 4.10
C THR A 7 3.22 18.83 5.13
N ARG A 8 3.36 20.09 4.71
CA ARG A 8 3.79 21.22 5.54
C ARG A 8 2.80 22.40 5.40
N TYR A 9 1.59 22.21 5.93
CA TYR A 9 0.52 23.23 5.87
C TYR A 9 0.97 24.60 6.40
N ASN A 10 1.75 24.61 7.48
CA ASN A 10 2.22 25.82 8.13
C ASN A 10 3.19 26.66 7.29
N LEU A 11 3.78 26.10 6.22
CA LEU A 11 4.67 26.84 5.30
C LEU A 11 3.92 27.60 4.20
N ILE A 12 2.61 27.40 4.05
CA ILE A 12 1.79 28.16 3.11
C ILE A 12 1.42 29.49 3.77
N SER A 13 1.58 30.63 3.09
CA SER A 13 1.21 31.94 3.66
C SER A 13 -0.29 32.05 3.98
N SER A 14 -0.67 32.79 5.02
CA SER A 14 -2.08 32.96 5.40
C SER A 14 -2.99 33.40 4.24
N PRO A 15 -2.63 34.42 3.42
CA PRO A 15 -3.50 34.87 2.33
C PRO A 15 -3.78 33.81 1.26
N LEU A 16 -2.89 32.82 1.10
CA LEU A 16 -3.09 31.72 0.17
C LEU A 16 -3.87 30.57 0.81
N ARG A 17 -3.66 30.30 2.11
CA ARG A 17 -4.43 29.30 2.87
C ARG A 17 -5.91 29.67 2.96
N ASP A 18 -6.22 30.94 3.21
CA ASP A 18 -7.59 31.43 3.37
C ASP A 18 -8.43 31.28 2.09
N ARG A 19 -7.77 31.09 0.94
CA ARG A 19 -8.44 30.78 -0.35
C ARG A 19 -8.90 29.32 -0.46
N PHE A 20 -8.44 28.42 0.41
CA PHE A 20 -8.89 27.04 0.49
C PHE A 20 -10.00 26.92 1.55
N GLY A 21 -11.26 27.00 1.12
CA GLY A 21 -12.43 26.97 2.03
C GLY A 21 -12.67 25.64 2.74
N VAL A 22 -12.00 24.55 2.31
CA VAL A 22 -12.07 23.24 2.97
C VAL A 22 -10.66 22.66 3.05
N THR A 23 -10.25 22.25 4.25
CA THR A 23 -8.97 21.61 4.49
C THR A 23 -9.18 20.21 5.06
N PHE A 24 -8.59 19.21 4.42
CA PHE A 24 -8.62 17.83 4.88
C PHE A 24 -7.23 17.39 5.32
N ARG A 25 -7.15 16.70 6.46
CA ARG A 25 -5.94 16.04 6.91
C ARG A 25 -6.03 14.55 6.61
N LEU A 26 -5.14 14.07 5.76
CA LEU A 26 -5.01 12.64 5.47
C LEU A 26 -4.12 12.02 6.56
N ASN A 27 -4.68 11.04 7.28
CA ASN A 27 -3.92 10.23 8.23
C ASN A 27 -3.23 9.08 7.49
N PHE A 28 -2.23 8.49 8.15
CA PHE A 28 -1.63 7.24 7.69
C PHE A 28 -2.66 6.12 7.76
N TYR A 29 -2.58 5.21 6.79
CA TYR A 29 -3.38 4.01 6.81
C TYR A 29 -2.90 3.07 7.91
N ASN A 30 -3.83 2.47 8.62
CA ASN A 30 -3.50 1.38 9.53
C ASN A 30 -3.27 0.07 8.75
N ASN A 31 -2.77 -0.96 9.43
CA ASN A 31 -2.47 -2.25 8.79
C ASN A 31 -3.71 -2.95 8.22
N GLU A 32 -4.88 -2.79 8.86
CA GLU A 32 -6.14 -3.40 8.41
C GLU A 32 -6.63 -2.74 7.12
N GLU A 33 -6.61 -1.41 7.04
CA GLU A 33 -6.96 -0.65 5.85
C GLU A 33 -5.99 -0.96 4.70
N LEU A 34 -4.69 -1.05 4.99
CA LEU A 34 -3.69 -1.49 4.00
C LEU A 34 -3.97 -2.91 3.51
N ALA A 35 -4.34 -3.83 4.38
CA ALA A 35 -4.71 -5.18 3.98
C ALA A 35 -5.92 -5.16 3.04
N GLN A 36 -6.95 -4.36 3.33
CA GLN A 36 -8.09 -4.19 2.42
C GLN A 36 -7.67 -3.63 1.05
N ILE A 37 -6.75 -2.67 1.03
CA ILE A 37 -6.19 -2.12 -0.22
C ILE A 37 -5.45 -3.21 -1.01
N VAL A 38 -4.62 -4.02 -0.36
CA VAL A 38 -3.87 -5.10 -0.99
C VAL A 38 -4.83 -6.17 -1.54
N LYS A 39 -5.85 -6.57 -0.78
CA LYS A 39 -6.86 -7.54 -1.20
C LYS A 39 -7.63 -7.05 -2.43
N ARG A 40 -8.04 -5.78 -2.42
CA ARG A 40 -8.67 -5.14 -3.58
C ARG A 40 -7.73 -5.08 -4.80
N ALA A 41 -6.46 -4.73 -4.59
CA ALA A 41 -5.48 -4.68 -5.67
C ALA A 41 -5.21 -6.08 -6.27
N ALA A 42 -5.17 -7.13 -5.45
CA ALA A 42 -5.05 -8.51 -5.90
C ALA A 42 -6.26 -8.93 -6.75
N ALA A 43 -7.48 -8.57 -6.33
CA ALA A 43 -8.70 -8.82 -7.10
C ALA A 43 -8.68 -8.11 -8.47
N ILE A 44 -8.25 -6.84 -8.54
CA ILE A 44 -8.11 -6.11 -9.81
C ILE A 44 -7.10 -6.80 -10.74
N LEU A 45 -6.03 -7.35 -10.18
CA LEU A 45 -5.01 -8.08 -10.93
C LEU A 45 -5.39 -9.54 -11.20
N SER A 46 -6.58 -9.99 -10.78
CA SER A 46 -7.06 -11.38 -10.89
C SER A 46 -6.12 -12.41 -10.27
N ILE A 47 -5.53 -12.07 -9.12
CA ILE A 47 -4.60 -12.94 -8.38
C ILE A 47 -5.32 -13.47 -7.13
N LYS A 48 -5.21 -14.78 -6.88
CA LYS A 48 -5.62 -15.36 -5.60
C LYS A 48 -4.54 -15.11 -4.56
N ILE A 49 -4.94 -14.55 -3.42
CA ILE A 49 -4.07 -14.23 -2.30
C ILE A 49 -4.72 -14.65 -0.99
N ASP A 50 -3.93 -15.23 -0.08
CA ASP A 50 -4.41 -15.57 1.26
C ASP A 50 -4.54 -14.32 2.14
N ASP A 51 -5.49 -14.35 3.08
CA ASP A 51 -5.69 -13.24 4.02
C ASP A 51 -4.44 -12.99 4.88
N GLN A 52 -3.74 -14.06 5.30
CA GLN A 52 -2.48 -13.94 6.05
C GLN A 52 -1.36 -13.30 5.21
N ALA A 53 -1.31 -13.59 3.90
CA ALA A 53 -0.33 -12.97 3.00
C ALA A 53 -0.61 -11.48 2.81
N THR A 54 -1.89 -11.12 2.77
CA THR A 54 -2.36 -9.75 2.67
C THR A 54 -1.94 -8.92 3.88
N VAL A 55 -2.11 -9.46 5.09
CA VAL A 55 -1.66 -8.84 6.35
C VAL A 55 -0.13 -8.71 6.40
N GLU A 56 0.59 -9.73 5.96
CA GLU A 56 2.06 -9.70 5.90
C GLU A 56 2.58 -8.61 4.94
N ILE A 57 1.95 -8.45 3.77
CA ILE A 57 2.31 -7.35 2.86
C ILE A 57 1.98 -5.99 3.49
N ALA A 58 0.81 -5.87 4.13
CA ALA A 58 0.38 -4.63 4.76
C ALA A 58 1.33 -4.18 5.88
N SER A 59 1.76 -5.08 6.76
CA SER A 59 2.68 -4.75 7.87
C SER A 59 4.02 -4.21 7.37
N ARG A 60 4.56 -4.75 6.27
CA ARG A 60 5.84 -4.34 5.67
C ARG A 60 5.74 -3.14 4.71
N SER A 61 4.56 -2.54 4.57
CA SER A 61 4.30 -1.43 3.65
C SER A 61 4.48 -0.04 4.24
N ARG A 62 4.91 0.05 5.51
CA ARG A 62 5.19 1.30 6.24
C ARG A 62 4.04 2.32 6.15
N ALA A 63 2.80 1.84 6.36
CA ALA A 63 1.59 2.67 6.31
C ALA A 63 1.33 3.38 4.96
N THR A 64 1.94 2.93 3.85
CA THR A 64 1.82 3.58 2.54
C THR A 64 1.21 2.66 1.47
N PRO A 65 0.00 2.98 0.95
CA PRO A 65 -0.67 2.16 -0.06
C PRO A 65 0.14 1.94 -1.33
N ARG A 66 0.92 2.95 -1.74
CA ARG A 66 1.78 2.86 -2.92
C ARG A 66 2.87 1.79 -2.75
N ILE A 67 3.46 1.67 -1.56
CA ILE A 67 4.46 0.63 -1.28
C ILE A 67 3.80 -0.73 -1.22
N ALA A 68 2.64 -0.85 -0.57
CA ALA A 68 1.87 -2.09 -0.52
C ALA A 68 1.56 -2.67 -1.90
N ASN A 69 1.06 -1.83 -2.80
CA ASN A 69 0.78 -2.24 -4.18
C ASN A 69 2.06 -2.60 -4.95
N ARG A 70 3.19 -1.96 -4.65
CA ARG A 70 4.49 -2.29 -5.27
C ARG A 70 4.99 -3.65 -4.79
N ILE A 71 4.88 -3.92 -3.49
CA ILE A 71 5.26 -5.20 -2.88
C ILE A 71 4.39 -6.31 -3.45
N LEU A 72 3.06 -6.14 -3.48
CA LEU A 72 2.13 -7.12 -4.04
C LEU A 72 2.52 -7.56 -5.45
N LYS A 73 2.83 -6.60 -6.35
CA LYS A 73 3.27 -6.91 -7.71
C LYS A 73 4.54 -7.75 -7.74
N ARG A 74 5.52 -7.44 -6.87
CA ARG A 74 6.76 -8.21 -6.79
C ARG A 74 6.56 -9.60 -6.20
N VAL A 75 5.72 -9.74 -5.18
CA VAL A 75 5.36 -11.04 -4.59
C VAL A 75 4.61 -11.90 -5.60
N ARG A 76 3.74 -11.30 -6.42
CA ARG A 76 3.11 -11.98 -7.56
C ARG A 76 4.16 -12.49 -8.54
N ASP A 77 5.07 -11.63 -8.99
CA ASP A 77 6.08 -11.99 -9.97
C ASP A 77 6.96 -13.15 -9.44
N TYR A 78 7.31 -13.10 -8.16
CA TYR A 78 7.98 -14.21 -7.47
C TYR A 78 7.14 -15.49 -7.48
N SER A 79 5.86 -15.39 -7.13
CA SER A 79 4.93 -16.54 -7.04
C SER A 79 4.62 -17.15 -8.41
N GLN A 80 4.68 -16.37 -9.49
CA GLN A 80 4.55 -16.87 -10.86
C GLN A 80 5.77 -17.66 -11.33
N VAL A 81 6.97 -17.35 -10.83
CA VAL A 81 8.21 -18.04 -11.22
C VAL A 81 8.50 -19.24 -10.32
N LYS A 82 8.13 -19.17 -9.03
CA LYS A 82 8.49 -20.16 -8.01
C LYS A 82 7.34 -21.07 -7.56
N GLY A 83 6.11 -20.82 -8.02
CA GLY A 83 4.94 -21.62 -7.66
C GLY A 83 3.84 -21.53 -8.72
N ASP A 84 2.58 -21.67 -8.30
CA ASP A 84 1.44 -21.82 -9.21
C ASP A 84 0.77 -20.48 -9.57
N GLY A 85 1.43 -19.35 -9.32
CA GLY A 85 0.88 -18.01 -9.54
C GLY A 85 -0.10 -17.52 -8.46
N ASN A 86 -0.44 -18.35 -7.47
CA ASN A 86 -1.20 -17.95 -6.28
C ASN A 86 -0.26 -17.43 -5.18
N ILE A 87 -0.69 -16.41 -4.45
CA ILE A 87 0.10 -15.80 -3.37
C ILE A 87 -0.29 -16.42 -2.03
N SER A 88 0.53 -17.36 -1.54
CA SER A 88 0.39 -17.93 -0.20
C SER A 88 1.18 -17.15 0.85
N HIS A 89 0.86 -17.36 2.14
CA HIS A 89 1.60 -16.74 3.24
C HIS A 89 3.11 -17.11 3.22
N GLU A 90 3.44 -18.39 2.99
CA GLU A 90 4.83 -18.85 2.94
C GLU A 90 5.62 -18.26 1.77
N LEU A 91 5.06 -18.26 0.55
CA LEU A 91 5.69 -17.66 -0.62
C LEU A 91 5.91 -16.16 -0.43
N THR A 92 4.94 -15.49 0.19
CA THR A 92 5.05 -14.07 0.52
C THR A 92 6.20 -13.81 1.48
N LYS A 93 6.33 -14.59 2.54
CA LYS A 93 7.44 -14.46 3.49
C LYS A 93 8.79 -14.70 2.83
N GLN A 94 8.90 -15.71 1.97
CA GLN A 94 10.12 -16.00 1.21
C GLN A 94 10.48 -14.85 0.25
N ALA A 95 9.50 -14.34 -0.50
CA ALA A 95 9.68 -13.22 -1.41
C ALA A 95 10.13 -11.94 -0.69
N LEU A 96 9.49 -11.62 0.43
CA LEU A 96 9.82 -10.43 1.23
C LEU A 96 11.22 -10.53 1.84
N ASN A 97 11.58 -11.70 2.38
CA ASN A 97 12.92 -11.95 2.92
C ASN A 97 13.99 -11.87 1.83
N MET A 98 13.75 -12.44 0.65
CA MET A 98 14.66 -12.33 -0.49
C MET A 98 14.87 -10.88 -0.92
N MET A 99 13.84 -10.04 -0.80
CA MET A 99 13.91 -8.62 -1.13
C MET A 99 14.45 -7.75 0.00
N ALA A 100 14.80 -8.34 1.16
CA ALA A 100 15.21 -7.64 2.38
C ALA A 100 14.22 -6.54 2.79
N ILE A 101 12.92 -6.86 2.72
CA ILE A 101 11.84 -5.96 3.13
C ILE A 101 11.36 -6.42 4.50
N ASP A 102 11.54 -5.57 5.51
CA ASP A 102 11.08 -5.78 6.90
C ASP A 102 9.70 -5.18 7.16
#